data_AF-A0A9K3I5U3-F1
#
_entry.id   AF-A0A9K3I5U3-F1
#
_cell.length_a   1.000
_cell.length_b   1.000
_cell.length_c   1.000
_cell.angle_alpha   90.00
_cell.angle_beta   90.00
_cell.angle_gamma   90.00
#
_symmetry.space_group_name_H-M   'P 1'
#
loop_
_entity.id
_entity.type
_entity.pdbx_description
1 polymer ?
#
loop_
_entity_poly.entity_id
_entity_poly.type
_entity_poly.pdbx_seq_one_letter_code
_entity_poly.pdbx_strand_id
1 'polypeptide(L)'
;MSSSAGKNLPLEIIEQILLPLPTKSLFRFKSVSKTWNSLISSPHFIKTHFLQTHHTTQLIALSTTGSLYSIDITETRPCLDSDDIPATAKELRIRSPPLRWKEILGSCNGLLLAKDENNTMFVMNPMTQDLWEVPVSPFAPPDEEWLEDYVTEHEEVYVKYGFGYDSSTDDYKVVSISFWHHYSGYHDSNKMIASVYSLRNDSWRKLPDRNYYEHDYTAVDDVINGAVINQSLHWLTRQFEIVGWILQKFVYQHG
;
A
#
# COMPACT_ATOMS: atom_id res chain seq x y z
N MET A 1 57.54 11.47 9.36
CA MET A 1 56.09 11.70 9.18
C MET A 1 55.42 10.34 9.02
N SER A 2 54.83 9.78 10.08
CA SER A 2 54.14 8.50 9.99
C SER A 2 52.74 8.74 9.43
N SER A 3 52.43 8.16 8.28
CA SER A 3 51.05 8.05 7.81
C SER A 3 50.34 7.02 8.69
N SER A 4 49.50 7.46 9.61
CA SER A 4 48.56 6.56 10.26
C SER A 4 47.56 6.09 9.20
N ALA A 5 47.83 4.94 8.58
CA ALA A 5 46.82 4.19 7.85
C ALA A 5 45.73 3.83 8.87
N GLY A 6 44.70 4.67 8.96
CA GLY A 6 43.53 4.41 9.77
C GLY A 6 42.99 3.05 9.35
N LYS A 7 42.92 2.11 10.30
CA LYS A 7 42.38 0.76 10.12
C LYS A 7 40.88 0.88 9.83
N ASN A 8 40.53 1.26 8.61
CA ASN A 8 39.16 1.25 8.16
C ASN A 8 38.78 -0.20 7.87
N LEU A 9 37.74 -0.68 8.55
CA LEU A 9 37.15 -1.98 8.30
C LEU A 9 36.68 -2.03 6.83
N PRO A 10 36.84 -3.15 6.10
CA PRO A 10 36.31 -3.28 4.74
C PRO A 10 34.79 -3.05 4.70
N LEU A 11 34.30 -2.48 3.60
CA LEU A 11 32.90 -2.08 3.46
C LEU A 11 31.95 -3.28 3.62
N GLU A 12 32.37 -4.45 3.14
CA GLU A 12 31.63 -5.71 3.21
C GLU A 12 31.43 -6.17 4.67
N ILE A 13 32.43 -5.94 5.53
CA ILE A 13 32.34 -6.30 6.95
C ILE A 13 31.43 -5.30 7.67
N ILE A 14 31.52 -4.02 7.32
CA ILE A 14 30.60 -3.00 7.86
C ILE A 14 29.15 -3.36 7.46
N GLU A 15 28.93 -3.74 6.21
CA GLU A 15 27.62 -4.19 5.73
C GLU A 15 27.09 -5.39 6.51
N GLN A 16 27.91 -6.43 6.72
CA GLN A 16 27.53 -7.60 7.53
C GLN A 16 27.19 -7.25 8.99
N ILE A 17 27.84 -6.25 9.58
CA ILE A 17 27.55 -5.77 10.94
C ILE A 17 26.23 -4.99 10.97
N LEU A 18 25.95 -4.19 9.93
CA LEU A 18 24.79 -3.31 9.87
C LEU A 18 23.51 -4.06 9.48
N LEU A 19 23.59 -5.00 8.55
CA LEU A 19 22.45 -5.78 8.04
C LEU A 19 21.54 -6.42 9.13
N PRO A 20 22.05 -7.01 10.22
CA PRO A 20 21.19 -7.61 11.24
C PRO A 20 20.54 -6.58 12.18
N LEU A 21 20.85 -5.29 12.06
CA LEU A 21 20.39 -4.29 13.01
C LEU A 21 18.95 -3.81 12.73
N PRO A 22 18.17 -3.47 13.77
CA PRO A 22 16.85 -2.88 13.58
C PRO A 22 16.90 -1.57 12.79
N THR A 23 15.86 -1.32 11.98
CA THR A 23 15.75 -0.12 11.12
C THR A 23 15.96 1.18 11.90
N LYS A 24 15.46 1.28 13.14
CA LYS A 24 15.66 2.45 14.02
C LYS A 24 17.15 2.71 14.32
N SER A 25 17.92 1.67 14.57
CA SER A 25 19.36 1.77 14.83
C SER A 25 20.11 2.22 13.57
N LEU A 26 19.74 1.67 12.41
CA LEU A 26 20.31 2.05 11.12
C LEU A 26 20.09 3.52 10.79
N PHE A 27 18.90 4.07 11.04
CA PHE A 27 18.65 5.50 10.86
C PHE A 27 19.56 6.38 11.72
N ARG A 28 19.82 5.99 12.97
CA ARG A 28 20.77 6.71 13.84
C ARG A 28 22.19 6.61 13.28
N PHE A 29 22.56 5.45 12.77
CA PHE A 29 23.90 5.15 12.23
C PHE A 29 24.22 5.87 10.92
N LYS A 30 23.21 6.36 10.18
CA LYS A 30 23.44 7.30 9.07
C LYS A 30 24.19 8.57 9.50
N SER A 31 24.10 8.97 10.76
CA SER A 31 24.80 10.17 11.27
C SER A 31 26.28 9.94 11.63
N VAL A 32 26.74 8.68 11.68
CA VAL A 32 28.09 8.33 12.13
C VAL A 32 29.16 8.71 11.10
N SER A 33 28.91 8.49 9.80
CA SER A 33 29.82 8.90 8.73
C SER A 33 29.13 8.97 7.38
N LYS A 34 29.74 9.69 6.42
CA LYS A 34 29.25 9.74 5.02
C LYS A 34 29.24 8.36 4.37
N THR A 35 30.24 7.52 4.66
CA THR A 35 30.33 6.15 4.14
C THR A 35 29.17 5.29 4.63
N TRP A 36 28.87 5.36 5.93
CA TRP A 36 27.75 4.63 6.53
C TRP A 36 26.41 5.13 6.00
N ASN A 37 26.23 6.45 5.89
CA ASN A 37 25.03 7.00 5.28
C ASN A 37 24.82 6.52 3.84
N SER A 38 25.88 6.53 3.03
CA SER A 38 25.84 6.07 1.63
C SER A 38 25.53 4.59 1.53
N LEU A 39 26.14 3.76 2.38
CA LEU A 39 25.90 2.30 2.41
C LEU A 39 24.45 2.00 2.82
N ILE A 40 24.00 2.54 3.96
CA ILE A 40 22.66 2.31 4.52
C ILE A 40 21.56 2.85 3.59
N SER A 41 21.84 3.93 2.85
CA SER A 41 20.89 4.51 1.89
C SER A 41 20.97 3.87 0.50
N SER A 42 21.89 2.92 0.27
CA SER A 42 21.99 2.25 -1.03
C SER A 42 20.80 1.32 -1.29
N PRO A 43 20.29 1.24 -2.53
CA PRO A 43 19.19 0.32 -2.87
C PRO A 43 19.50 -1.14 -2.54
N HIS A 44 20.76 -1.54 -2.71
CA HIS A 44 21.20 -2.90 -2.38
C HIS A 44 21.04 -3.19 -0.89
N PHE A 45 21.59 -2.33 -0.04
CA PHE A 45 21.51 -2.50 1.41
C PHE A 45 20.06 -2.51 1.89
N ILE A 46 19.23 -1.58 1.41
CA ILE A 46 17.81 -1.49 1.78
C ILE A 46 17.08 -2.78 1.39
N LYS A 47 17.29 -3.29 0.18
CA LYS A 47 16.66 -4.52 -0.30
C LYS A 47 17.13 -5.75 0.48
N THR A 48 18.43 -5.88 0.72
CA THR A 48 19.00 -7.00 1.47
C THR A 48 18.53 -6.99 2.92
N HIS A 49 18.55 -5.82 3.57
CA HIS A 49 18.04 -5.62 4.93
C HIS A 49 16.55 -6.00 5.01
N PHE A 50 15.74 -5.48 4.10
CA PHE A 50 14.30 -5.77 4.03
C PHE A 50 14.01 -7.28 3.95
N LEU A 51 14.75 -8.01 3.10
CA LEU A 51 14.61 -9.46 2.94
C LEU A 51 15.07 -10.25 4.18
N GLN A 52 15.99 -9.72 4.98
CA GLN A 52 16.51 -10.38 6.18
C GLN A 52 15.70 -10.07 7.43
N THR A 53 15.07 -8.89 7.52
CA THR A 53 14.34 -8.45 8.73
C THR A 53 12.84 -8.74 8.71
N HIS A 54 12.36 -9.66 7.86
CA HIS A 54 10.97 -10.14 7.86
C HIS A 54 10.49 -10.73 9.21
N HIS A 55 11.36 -10.79 10.22
CA HIS A 55 11.08 -11.31 11.55
C HIS A 55 10.41 -10.31 12.51
N THR A 56 10.34 -9.01 12.21
CA THR A 56 9.58 -8.06 13.04
C THR A 56 8.19 -7.82 12.46
N THR A 57 7.19 -8.53 13.00
CA THR A 57 5.79 -8.35 12.60
C THR A 57 5.18 -7.19 13.38
N GLN A 58 5.18 -6.00 12.77
CA GLN A 58 4.38 -4.88 13.27
C GLN A 58 3.00 -4.91 12.64
N LEU A 59 1.95 -4.93 13.47
CA LEU A 59 0.59 -4.68 13.03
C LEU A 59 0.35 -3.18 12.99
N ILE A 60 -0.27 -2.71 11.91
CA ILE A 60 -0.84 -1.36 11.89
C ILE A 60 -2.35 -1.50 12.08
N ALA A 61 -2.88 -0.81 13.08
CA ALA A 61 -4.29 -0.78 13.40
C ALA A 61 -4.85 0.64 13.22
N LEU A 62 -6.09 0.73 12.75
CA LEU A 62 -6.85 1.97 12.65
C LEU A 62 -7.92 1.97 13.74
N SER A 63 -7.94 2.99 14.60
CA SER A 63 -8.99 3.15 15.61
C SER A 63 -10.27 3.73 15.01
N THR A 64 -11.38 3.56 15.72
CA THR A 64 -12.68 4.18 15.40
C THR A 64 -12.64 5.71 15.43
N THR A 65 -11.64 6.31 16.07
CA THR A 65 -11.41 7.76 16.11
C THR A 65 -10.53 8.27 14.96
N GLY A 66 -10.10 7.38 14.06
CA GLY A 66 -9.25 7.71 12.91
C GLY A 66 -7.76 7.85 13.23
N SER A 67 -7.28 7.31 14.36
CA SER A 67 -5.85 7.29 14.71
C SER A 67 -5.20 5.98 14.26
N LEU A 68 -3.97 6.06 13.73
CA LEU A 68 -3.18 4.89 13.39
C LEU A 68 -2.28 4.47 14.55
N TYR A 69 -2.17 3.17 14.79
CA TYR A 69 -1.33 2.58 15.83
C TYR A 69 -0.42 1.52 15.24
N SER A 70 0.82 1.48 15.72
CA SER A 70 1.77 0.39 15.47
C SER A 70 1.84 -0.49 16.71
N ILE A 71 1.63 -1.80 16.53
CA ILE A 71 1.64 -2.80 17.60
C ILE A 71 2.70 -3.84 17.25
N ASP A 72 3.63 -4.09 18.17
CA ASP A 72 4.58 -5.18 18.03
C ASP A 72 3.93 -6.50 18.43
N ILE A 73 3.84 -7.45 17.50
CA ILE A 73 3.20 -8.76 17.71
C ILE A 73 4.24 -9.82 18.13
N THR A 74 5.53 -9.50 18.09
CA THR A 74 6.58 -10.49 18.35
C THR A 74 6.73 -10.85 19.83
N GLU A 75 6.31 -9.97 20.74
CA GLU A 75 6.48 -10.13 22.18
C GLU A 75 5.23 -10.63 22.91
N THR A 76 4.05 -10.54 22.29
CA THR A 76 2.78 -10.93 22.90
C THR A 76 1.87 -11.53 21.84
N ARG A 77 1.26 -12.69 22.13
CA ARG A 77 0.01 -13.06 21.46
C ARG A 77 -0.97 -11.94 21.80
N PRO A 78 -1.39 -11.09 20.86
CA PRO A 78 -2.34 -10.05 21.20
C PRO A 78 -3.63 -10.79 21.54
N CYS A 79 -4.02 -10.77 22.81
CA CYS A 79 -5.37 -11.14 23.19
C CYS A 79 -6.26 -10.05 22.61
N LEU A 80 -6.77 -10.28 21.40
CA LEU A 80 -7.71 -9.38 20.72
C LEU A 80 -9.14 -9.55 21.26
N ASP A 81 -9.30 -10.21 22.42
CA ASP A 81 -10.58 -10.50 23.06
C ASP A 81 -11.18 -9.29 23.79
N SER A 82 -10.47 -8.17 23.89
CA SER A 82 -11.03 -6.89 24.34
C SER A 82 -10.80 -5.78 23.31
N ASP A 83 -11.74 -4.84 23.23
CA ASP A 83 -11.66 -3.61 22.42
C ASP A 83 -10.53 -2.66 22.87
N ASP A 84 -9.69 -3.08 23.82
CA ASP A 84 -8.60 -2.27 24.36
C ASP A 84 -7.39 -2.28 23.44
N ILE A 85 -6.88 -1.09 23.16
CA ILE A 85 -5.61 -0.90 22.46
C ILE A 85 -4.50 -1.52 23.35
N PRO A 86 -3.70 -2.48 22.84
CA PRO A 86 -2.65 -3.10 23.63
C PRO A 86 -1.70 -2.06 24.23
N ALA A 87 -1.20 -2.29 25.44
CA ALA A 87 -0.23 -1.38 26.08
C ALA A 87 1.05 -1.15 25.25
N THR A 88 1.36 -2.07 24.32
CA THR A 88 2.48 -1.99 23.38
C THR A 88 2.18 -1.11 22.15
N ALA A 89 0.93 -0.69 21.96
CA ALA A 89 0.53 0.12 20.82
C ALA A 89 1.11 1.53 20.91
N LYS A 90 1.76 1.96 19.84
CA LYS A 90 2.27 3.31 19.68
C LYS A 90 1.48 4.04 18.62
N GLU A 91 0.87 5.16 19.00
CA GLU A 91 0.18 6.04 18.04
C GLU A 91 1.18 6.61 17.02
N LEU A 92 0.83 6.47 15.74
CA LEU A 92 1.55 7.00 14.60
C LEU A 92 1.02 8.40 14.27
N ARG A 93 1.57 9.40 14.94
CA ARG A 93 1.24 10.81 14.65
C ARG A 93 1.97 11.28 13.40
N ILE A 94 1.25 11.22 12.28
CA ILE A 94 1.75 11.64 10.96
C ILE A 94 1.29 13.08 10.75
N ARG A 95 2.26 13.99 10.54
CA ARG A 95 2.09 15.46 10.51
C ARG A 95 1.61 16.07 11.83
N SER A 96 1.65 17.41 11.87
CA SER A 96 1.07 18.24 12.94
C SER A 96 0.29 19.38 12.29
N PRO A 97 -1.04 19.49 12.50
CA PRO A 97 -1.87 18.57 13.28
C PRO A 97 -1.94 17.16 12.65
N PRO A 98 -2.23 16.11 13.44
CA PRO A 98 -2.35 14.75 12.91
C PRO A 98 -3.52 14.64 11.93
N LEU A 99 -3.29 13.90 10.84
CA LEU A 99 -4.39 13.50 9.94
C LEU A 99 -5.30 12.48 10.62
N ARG A 100 -6.59 12.57 10.33
CA ARG A 100 -7.58 11.56 10.71
C ARG A 100 -7.85 10.64 9.55
N TRP A 101 -7.69 9.35 9.80
CA TRP A 101 -7.76 8.31 8.79
C TRP A 101 -9.14 7.66 8.78
N LYS A 102 -9.68 7.45 7.59
CA LYS A 102 -10.97 6.78 7.38
C LYS A 102 -10.79 5.29 7.12
N GLU A 103 -9.79 4.93 6.32
CA GLU A 103 -9.63 3.56 5.84
C GLU A 103 -8.17 3.25 5.47
N ILE A 104 -7.71 2.04 5.75
CA ILE A 104 -6.48 1.47 5.20
C ILE A 104 -6.86 0.65 3.96
N LEU A 105 -6.37 1.07 2.79
CA LEU A 105 -6.67 0.44 1.51
C LEU A 105 -5.72 -0.72 1.17
N GLY A 106 -4.52 -0.72 1.74
CA GLY A 106 -3.56 -1.80 1.54
C GLY A 106 -2.20 -1.50 2.16
N SER A 107 -1.33 -2.51 2.17
CA SER A 107 0.06 -2.38 2.60
C SER A 107 0.98 -3.13 1.64
N CYS A 108 2.17 -2.59 1.42
CA CYS A 108 3.19 -3.24 0.60
C CYS A 108 4.58 -2.82 1.06
N ASN A 109 5.45 -3.79 1.37
CA ASN A 109 6.85 -3.57 1.76
C ASN A 109 7.06 -2.51 2.86
N GLY A 110 6.16 -2.44 3.84
CA GLY A 110 6.21 -1.47 4.94
C GLY A 110 5.64 -0.09 4.61
N LEU A 111 5.18 0.13 3.37
CA LEU A 111 4.35 1.29 3.01
C LEU A 111 2.87 0.96 3.17
N LEU A 112 2.07 1.98 3.47
CA LEU A 112 0.61 1.89 3.57
C LEU A 112 -0.05 2.79 2.52
N LEU A 113 -1.14 2.31 1.94
CA LEU A 113 -2.10 3.12 1.20
C LEU A 113 -3.31 3.34 2.11
N ALA A 114 -3.70 4.59 2.34
CA ALA A 114 -4.82 4.93 3.22
C ALA A 114 -5.57 6.18 2.74
N LYS A 115 -6.83 6.32 3.16
CA LYS A 115 -7.65 7.52 2.95
C LYS A 115 -7.85 8.28 4.25
N ASP A 116 -7.85 9.60 4.17
CA ASP A 116 -8.27 10.46 5.27
C ASP A 116 -9.81 10.64 5.30
N GLU A 117 -10.31 11.37 6.30
CA GLU A 117 -11.75 11.70 6.42
C GLU A 117 -12.29 12.48 5.22
N ASN A 118 -11.45 13.20 4.47
CA ASN A 118 -11.81 13.93 3.26
C ASN A 118 -11.73 13.06 1.99
N ASN A 119 -11.61 11.74 2.14
CA ASN A 119 -11.38 10.78 1.05
C ASN A 119 -10.10 11.01 0.23
N THR A 120 -9.18 11.85 0.70
CA THR A 120 -7.88 12.07 0.06
C THR A 120 -7.00 10.85 0.30
N MET A 121 -6.40 10.34 -0.77
CA MET A 121 -5.62 9.11 -0.73
C MET A 121 -4.14 9.41 -0.56
N PHE A 122 -3.47 8.65 0.31
CA PHE A 122 -2.06 8.81 0.58
C PHE A 122 -1.32 7.47 0.57
N VAL A 123 -0.12 7.47 0.00
CA VAL A 123 0.91 6.47 0.29
C VAL A 123 1.82 7.01 1.37
N MET A 124 2.01 6.25 2.45
CA MET A 124 2.81 6.67 3.58
C MET A 124 3.83 5.62 4.00
N ASN A 125 4.94 6.11 4.56
CA ASN A 125 5.89 5.29 5.29
C ASN A 125 5.75 5.57 6.79
N PRO A 126 5.13 4.66 7.58
CA PRO A 126 4.96 4.85 9.02
C PRO A 126 6.25 5.08 9.81
N MET A 127 7.37 4.57 9.29
CA MET A 127 8.66 4.60 9.96
C MET A 127 9.41 5.91 9.72
N THR A 128 9.37 6.43 8.50
CA THR A 128 10.01 7.72 8.15
C THR A 128 9.06 8.91 8.30
N GLN A 129 7.76 8.65 8.40
CA GLN A 129 6.68 9.65 8.37
C GLN A 129 6.55 10.38 7.04
N ASP A 130 7.19 9.87 5.98
CA ASP A 130 7.01 10.39 4.64
C ASP A 130 5.58 10.11 4.17
N LEU A 131 5.00 11.09 3.49
CA LEU A 131 3.63 11.07 3.03
C LEU A 131 3.55 11.59 1.59
N TRP A 132 3.03 10.77 0.69
CA TRP A 132 2.75 11.10 -0.69
C TRP A 132 1.26 11.10 -0.93
N GLU A 133 0.72 12.25 -1.33
CA GLU A 133 -0.66 12.35 -1.78
C GLU A 133 -0.79 11.71 -3.16
N VAL A 134 -1.80 10.87 -3.34
CA VAL A 134 -2.11 10.27 -4.63
C VAL A 134 -3.24 11.09 -5.25
N PRO A 135 -3.02 11.69 -6.43
CA PRO A 135 -4.05 12.48 -7.09
C PRO A 135 -5.25 11.61 -7.41
N VAL A 136 -6.43 12.22 -7.47
CA VAL A 136 -7.64 11.55 -7.94
C VAL A 136 -7.41 11.05 -9.36
N SER A 137 -7.83 9.81 -9.64
CA SER A 137 -7.71 9.27 -10.99
C SER A 137 -8.59 10.09 -11.93
N PRO A 138 -8.08 10.63 -13.05
CA PRO A 138 -8.90 11.35 -14.03
C PRO A 138 -9.88 10.43 -14.76
N PHE A 139 -9.77 9.11 -14.53
CA PHE A 139 -10.67 8.08 -15.05
C PHE A 139 -11.66 7.60 -13.99
N ALA A 140 -11.57 8.11 -12.75
CA ALA A 140 -12.54 7.82 -11.71
C ALA A 140 -13.91 8.41 -12.11
N PRO A 141 -14.99 7.76 -11.67
CA PRO A 141 -16.31 8.38 -11.74
C PRO A 141 -16.30 9.70 -10.94
N PRO A 142 -17.10 10.71 -11.35
CA PRO A 142 -17.26 11.93 -10.57
C PRO A 142 -17.74 11.57 -9.16
N ASP A 143 -17.20 12.26 -8.14
CA ASP A 143 -17.57 12.04 -6.74
C ASP A 143 -19.10 12.18 -6.53
N GLU A 144 -19.64 11.50 -5.50
CA GLU A 144 -21.07 11.49 -5.11
C GLU A 144 -21.70 12.90 -5.08
N GLU A 145 -20.92 13.94 -4.79
CA GLU A 145 -21.40 15.32 -4.70
C GLU A 145 -21.78 15.95 -6.06
N TRP A 146 -21.29 15.39 -7.18
CA TRP A 146 -21.65 15.82 -8.56
C TRP A 146 -22.70 14.92 -9.22
N LEU A 147 -23.15 13.87 -8.53
CA LEU A 147 -23.99 12.82 -9.09
C LEU A 147 -25.50 13.13 -8.99
N GLU A 148 -25.91 14.22 -8.32
CA GLU A 148 -27.33 14.64 -8.30
C GLU A 148 -27.91 14.90 -9.70
N ASP A 149 -27.09 15.35 -10.66
CA ASP A 149 -27.54 15.69 -12.02
C ASP A 149 -27.43 14.51 -13.02
N TYR A 150 -26.68 13.44 -12.70
CA TYR A 150 -26.38 12.34 -13.63
C TYR A 150 -26.87 10.96 -13.18
N VAL A 151 -27.23 10.76 -11.90
CA VAL A 151 -27.82 9.51 -11.44
C VAL A 151 -29.32 9.53 -11.72
N THR A 152 -29.73 8.91 -12.82
CA THR A 152 -31.06 8.30 -12.84
C THR A 152 -31.15 7.35 -11.65
N GLU A 153 -32.23 7.40 -10.87
CA GLU A 153 -32.49 6.80 -9.53
C GLU A 153 -32.07 5.31 -9.27
N HIS A 154 -31.31 4.65 -10.13
CA HIS A 154 -31.07 3.20 -10.16
C HIS A 154 -29.60 2.77 -10.43
N GLU A 155 -28.61 3.69 -10.42
CA GLU A 155 -27.18 3.35 -10.59
C GLU A 155 -26.33 3.76 -9.39
N GLU A 156 -25.65 2.80 -8.77
CA GLU A 156 -24.62 3.05 -7.76
C GLU A 156 -23.22 2.82 -8.31
N VAL A 157 -22.26 3.64 -7.89
CA VAL A 157 -20.88 3.56 -8.36
C VAL A 157 -19.96 3.20 -7.22
N TYR A 158 -19.18 2.14 -7.44
CA TYR A 158 -18.23 1.62 -6.47
C TYR A 158 -16.81 1.77 -6.99
N VAL A 159 -15.88 2.15 -6.10
CA VAL A 159 -14.44 2.21 -6.41
C VAL A 159 -13.66 1.37 -5.41
N LYS A 160 -12.87 0.44 -5.93
CA LYS A 160 -11.95 -0.39 -5.15
C LYS A 160 -10.52 -0.09 -5.51
N TYR A 161 -9.65 -0.22 -4.51
CA TYR A 161 -8.23 0.04 -4.67
C TYR A 161 -7.42 -1.21 -4.41
N GLY A 162 -6.19 -1.20 -4.87
CA GLY A 162 -5.17 -2.11 -4.40
C GLY A 162 -3.79 -1.48 -4.54
N PHE A 163 -2.86 -1.90 -3.70
CA PHE A 163 -1.54 -1.28 -3.59
C PHE A 163 -0.45 -2.33 -3.62
N GLY A 164 0.54 -2.16 -4.48
CA GLY A 164 1.61 -3.14 -4.61
C GLY A 164 2.88 -2.61 -5.26
N TYR A 165 3.93 -3.42 -5.20
CA TYR A 165 5.22 -3.14 -5.79
C TYR A 165 5.42 -3.99 -7.05
N ASP A 166 5.71 -3.32 -8.17
CA ASP A 166 6.11 -3.93 -9.42
C ASP A 166 7.64 -3.99 -9.51
N SER A 167 8.20 -5.16 -9.22
CA SER A 167 9.64 -5.41 -9.27
C SER A 167 10.25 -5.30 -10.66
N SER A 168 9.47 -5.36 -11.74
CA SER A 168 9.96 -5.23 -13.11
C SER A 168 10.27 -3.77 -13.49
N THR A 169 9.51 -2.83 -12.92
CA THR A 169 9.69 -1.39 -13.13
C THR A 169 10.26 -0.67 -11.91
N ASP A 170 10.51 -1.43 -10.83
CA ASP A 170 10.97 -0.93 -9.53
C ASP A 170 10.06 0.19 -9.01
N ASP A 171 8.76 -0.02 -9.09
CA ASP A 171 7.77 1.03 -8.87
C ASP A 171 6.62 0.56 -7.98
N TYR A 172 6.16 1.43 -7.10
CA TYR A 172 4.95 1.21 -6.34
C TYR A 172 3.76 1.71 -7.15
N LYS A 173 2.70 0.91 -7.17
CA LYS A 173 1.52 1.16 -7.99
C LYS A 173 0.27 1.10 -7.14
N VAL A 174 -0.63 2.05 -7.41
CA VAL A 174 -2.00 2.01 -6.92
C VAL A 174 -2.88 1.62 -8.09
N VAL A 175 -3.70 0.59 -7.92
CA VAL A 175 -4.71 0.21 -8.89
C VAL A 175 -6.04 0.73 -8.38
N SER A 176 -6.82 1.33 -9.26
CA SER A 176 -8.21 1.72 -9.00
C SER A 176 -9.10 1.00 -10.00
N ILE A 177 -10.16 0.36 -9.50
CA ILE A 177 -11.18 -0.32 -10.28
C ILE A 177 -12.52 0.30 -9.89
N SER A 178 -13.21 0.93 -10.84
CA SER A 178 -14.56 1.43 -10.65
C SER A 178 -15.56 0.61 -11.44
N PHE A 179 -16.73 0.36 -10.86
CA PHE A 179 -17.82 -0.37 -11.49
C PHE A 179 -19.18 0.22 -11.09
N TRP A 180 -20.16 0.06 -11.97
CA TRP A 180 -21.53 0.55 -11.81
C TRP A 180 -22.46 -0.62 -11.52
N HIS A 181 -23.35 -0.45 -10.55
CA HIS A 181 -24.36 -1.43 -10.19
C HIS A 181 -25.75 -0.94 -10.57
N HIS A 182 -26.45 -1.71 -11.41
CA HIS A 182 -27.85 -1.48 -11.73
C HIS A 182 -28.75 -2.33 -10.83
N TYR A 183 -29.72 -1.70 -10.18
CA TYR A 183 -30.73 -2.40 -9.37
C TYR A 183 -31.76 -3.18 -10.19
N SER A 184 -31.93 -2.86 -11.47
CA SER A 184 -32.84 -3.57 -12.36
C SER A 184 -32.11 -4.74 -13.02
N GLY A 185 -32.43 -5.98 -12.65
CA GLY A 185 -31.77 -7.23 -13.09
C GLY A 185 -31.85 -7.59 -14.58
N TYR A 186 -31.98 -6.60 -15.46
CA TYR A 186 -31.88 -6.72 -16.91
C TYR A 186 -31.19 -5.45 -17.42
N HIS A 187 -29.86 -5.45 -17.54
CA HIS A 187 -29.12 -4.81 -18.63
C HIS A 187 -27.61 -5.10 -18.50
N ASP A 188 -27.04 -5.35 -19.68
CA ASP A 188 -25.85 -6.16 -19.98
C ASP A 188 -24.57 -5.30 -20.05
N SER A 189 -24.39 -4.35 -19.13
CA SER A 189 -23.18 -3.53 -19.12
C SER A 189 -22.78 -3.05 -17.73
N ASN A 190 -22.19 -3.94 -16.93
CA ASN A 190 -21.39 -3.53 -15.77
C ASN A 190 -20.13 -2.84 -16.29
N LYS A 191 -20.20 -1.56 -16.67
CA LYS A 191 -19.01 -0.82 -17.09
C LYS A 191 -17.94 -0.97 -16.00
N MET A 192 -16.74 -1.39 -16.36
CA MET A 192 -15.62 -1.44 -15.43
C MET A 192 -14.50 -0.57 -15.99
N ILE A 193 -14.04 0.39 -15.20
CA ILE A 193 -12.86 1.17 -15.53
C ILE A 193 -11.76 0.78 -14.56
N ALA A 194 -10.64 0.33 -15.11
CA ALA A 194 -9.44 0.09 -14.34
C ALA A 194 -8.36 1.09 -14.73
N SER A 195 -7.69 1.64 -13.73
CA SER A 195 -6.59 2.57 -13.90
C SER A 195 -5.48 2.27 -12.91
N VAL A 196 -4.25 2.62 -13.28
CA VAL A 196 -3.06 2.37 -12.47
C VAL A 196 -2.28 3.66 -12.35
N TYR A 197 -1.99 4.02 -11.10
CA TYR A 197 -1.09 5.08 -10.72
C TYR A 197 0.32 4.53 -10.55
N SER A 198 1.30 5.23 -11.08
CA SER A 198 2.72 4.99 -10.84
C SER A 198 3.25 6.02 -9.85
N LEU A 199 3.78 5.58 -8.70
CA LEU A 199 4.40 6.51 -7.75
C LEU A 199 5.65 7.15 -8.34
N ARG A 200 6.44 6.38 -9.09
CA ARG A 200 7.67 6.86 -9.73
C ARG A 200 7.38 7.93 -10.79
N ASN A 201 6.34 7.74 -11.59
CA ASN A 201 6.02 8.62 -12.72
C ASN A 201 4.96 9.67 -12.37
N ASP A 202 4.46 9.69 -11.13
CA ASP A 202 3.46 10.64 -10.63
C ASP A 202 2.26 10.79 -11.57
N SER A 203 1.77 9.67 -12.11
CA SER A 203 0.76 9.69 -13.17
C SER A 203 -0.14 8.47 -13.19
N TRP A 204 -1.39 8.73 -13.56
CA TRP A 204 -2.39 7.71 -13.84
C TRP A 204 -2.36 7.32 -15.31
N ARG A 205 -2.58 6.02 -15.57
CA ARG A 205 -2.92 5.52 -16.89
C ARG A 205 -4.15 4.63 -16.82
N LYS A 206 -5.04 4.77 -17.79
CA LYS A 206 -6.17 3.85 -17.96
C LYS A 206 -5.63 2.50 -18.46
N LEU A 207 -6.14 1.41 -17.92
CA LEU A 207 -5.91 0.08 -18.47
C LEU A 207 -6.83 -0.14 -19.68
N PRO A 208 -6.43 -0.94 -20.67
CA PRO A 208 -7.30 -1.27 -21.79
C PRO A 208 -8.61 -1.87 -21.28
N ASP A 209 -9.72 -1.47 -21.90
CA ASP A 209 -11.02 -2.10 -21.73
C ASP A 209 -10.89 -3.52 -22.30
N ARG A 210 -10.46 -4.46 -21.47
CA ARG A 210 -10.60 -5.88 -21.79
C ARG A 210 -12.06 -6.23 -21.54
N ASN A 211 -12.63 -7.08 -22.38
CA ASN A 211 -13.89 -7.73 -22.06
C ASN A 211 -13.64 -8.64 -20.86
N TYR A 212 -13.65 -8.08 -19.66
CA TYR A 212 -13.76 -8.83 -18.41
C TYR A 212 -15.16 -9.51 -18.30
N TYR A 213 -16.01 -9.27 -19.31
CA TYR A 213 -17.43 -9.57 -19.44
C TYR A 213 -17.77 -10.91 -20.08
N GLU A 214 -16.83 -11.82 -20.32
CA GLU A 214 -17.25 -13.15 -20.84
C GLU A 214 -18.10 -13.92 -19.81
N HIS A 215 -18.10 -13.45 -18.57
CA HIS A 215 -18.92 -13.96 -17.49
C HIS A 215 -19.59 -12.79 -16.78
N ASP A 216 -20.92 -12.81 -16.77
CA ASP A 216 -21.88 -11.87 -16.15
C ASP A 216 -21.74 -11.75 -14.61
N TYR A 217 -20.54 -12.03 -14.10
CA TYR A 217 -20.29 -12.65 -12.79
C TYR A 217 -19.09 -12.04 -12.05
N THR A 218 -18.29 -11.16 -12.67
CA THR A 218 -17.06 -10.60 -12.07
C THR A 218 -17.25 -9.26 -11.36
N ALA A 219 -18.35 -9.07 -10.62
CA ALA A 219 -18.43 -7.94 -9.70
C ALA A 219 -17.41 -8.19 -8.57
N VAL A 220 -16.35 -7.38 -8.52
CA VAL A 220 -15.48 -7.30 -7.33
C VAL A 220 -16.39 -7.06 -6.14
N ASP A 221 -16.20 -7.85 -5.08
CA ASP A 221 -16.98 -7.74 -3.86
C ASP A 221 -16.87 -6.32 -3.31
N ASP A 222 -18.01 -5.72 -2.97
CA ASP A 222 -18.12 -4.39 -2.37
C ASP A 222 -17.54 -4.32 -0.95
N VAL A 223 -17.10 -5.44 -0.38
CA VAL A 223 -16.61 -5.52 1.01
C VAL A 223 -15.08 -5.34 1.10
N ILE A 224 -14.26 -5.77 0.12
CA ILE A 224 -12.80 -5.90 0.34
C ILE A 224 -11.95 -5.27 -0.78
N ASN A 225 -10.94 -4.48 -0.38
CA ASN A 225 -9.89 -3.97 -1.28
C ASN A 225 -8.92 -5.07 -1.74
N GLY A 226 -8.12 -4.77 -2.76
CA GLY A 226 -7.18 -5.73 -3.33
C GLY A 226 -6.03 -6.05 -2.40
N ALA A 227 -5.70 -7.34 -2.26
CA ALA A 227 -4.57 -7.84 -1.48
C ALA A 227 -3.44 -8.31 -2.39
N VAL A 228 -2.19 -7.98 -2.06
CA VAL A 228 -1.04 -8.47 -2.82
C VAL A 228 -0.58 -9.82 -2.28
N ILE A 229 -0.56 -10.83 -3.14
CA ILE A 229 -0.03 -12.16 -2.86
C ILE A 229 0.94 -12.50 -3.98
N ASN A 230 2.18 -12.89 -3.64
CA ASN A 230 3.20 -13.29 -4.62
C ASN A 230 3.39 -12.30 -5.80
N GLN A 231 3.43 -10.99 -5.50
CA GLN A 231 3.60 -9.90 -6.50
C GLN A 231 2.43 -9.77 -7.49
N SER A 232 1.31 -10.42 -7.21
CA SER A 232 0.05 -10.27 -7.92
C SER A 232 -0.98 -9.66 -6.99
N LEU A 233 -1.78 -8.73 -7.51
CA LEU A 233 -2.82 -8.07 -6.77
C LEU A 233 -4.13 -8.81 -7.01
N HIS A 234 -4.79 -9.24 -5.94
CA HIS A 234 -5.95 -10.08 -5.97
C HIS A 234 -7.15 -9.38 -5.35
N TRP A 235 -8.33 -9.57 -5.94
CA TRP A 235 -9.61 -9.15 -5.37
C TRP A 235 -10.54 -10.35 -5.24
N LEU A 236 -11.38 -10.32 -4.22
CA LEU A 236 -12.49 -11.24 -4.11
C LEU A 236 -13.65 -10.74 -4.96
N THR A 237 -14.32 -11.66 -5.64
CA THR A 237 -15.57 -11.39 -6.34
C THR A 237 -16.75 -11.77 -5.45
N ARG A 238 -17.96 -11.30 -5.81
CA ARG A 238 -19.21 -11.63 -5.10
C ARG A 238 -19.54 -13.14 -5.03
N GLN A 239 -18.84 -13.96 -5.81
CA GLN A 239 -18.98 -15.42 -5.82
C GLN A 239 -17.88 -16.11 -5.02
N PHE A 240 -17.08 -15.35 -4.27
CA PHE A 240 -15.91 -15.82 -3.54
C PHE A 240 -14.79 -16.38 -4.43
N GLU A 241 -14.79 -16.07 -5.73
CA GLU A 241 -13.66 -16.36 -6.62
C GLU A 241 -12.57 -15.28 -6.46
N ILE A 242 -11.30 -15.70 -6.53
CA ILE A 242 -10.14 -14.80 -6.43
C ILE A 242 -9.68 -14.41 -7.83
N VAL A 243 -9.80 -13.13 -8.17
CA VAL A 243 -9.29 -12.58 -9.43
C VAL A 243 -7.95 -11.92 -9.19
N GLY A 244 -6.89 -12.36 -9.89
CA GLY A 244 -5.53 -11.85 -9.76
C GLY A 244 -5.01 -11.12 -10.99
N TRP A 245 -4.33 -9.99 -10.79
CA TRP A 245 -3.52 -9.30 -11.80
C TRP A 245 -2.05 -9.30 -11.40
N ILE A 246 -1.19 -9.83 -12.27
CA ILE A 246 0.26 -9.74 -12.08
C ILE A 246 0.69 -8.27 -12.27
N LEU A 247 1.35 -7.67 -11.28
CA LEU A 247 1.76 -6.26 -11.37
C LEU A 247 2.78 -6.01 -12.50
N GLN A 248 3.63 -7.01 -12.79
CA GLN A 248 4.67 -6.98 -13.84
C GLN A 248 4.08 -7.04 -15.26
N LYS A 249 2.94 -7.70 -15.42
CA LYS A 249 2.23 -7.90 -16.67
C LYS A 249 0.78 -7.92 -16.25
N PHE A 250 0.08 -6.78 -16.26
CA PHE A 250 -1.36 -6.73 -15.95
C PHE A 250 -2.13 -7.60 -16.95
N VAL A 251 -2.10 -8.90 -16.69
CA VAL A 251 -2.60 -10.02 -17.46
C VAL A 251 -3.39 -10.79 -16.43
N TYR A 252 -4.69 -10.81 -16.65
CA TYR A 252 -5.66 -11.61 -15.91
C TYR A 252 -5.21 -13.07 -15.89
N GLN A 253 -5.12 -13.69 -14.71
CA GLN A 253 -4.91 -15.13 -14.55
C GLN A 253 -5.92 -15.69 -13.56
N HIS A 254 -6.55 -16.82 -13.91
CA HIS A 254 -7.35 -17.62 -12.97
C HIS A 254 -6.42 -18.41 -12.04
N GLY A 255 -6.73 -18.39 -10.75
CA GLY A 255 -6.15 -19.27 -9.72
C GLY A 255 -7.15 -20.34 -9.31
#